data_AF-A0A7C7GD40-F1
#
_entry.id   AF-A0A7C7GD40-F1
#
_cell.length_a   1.000
_cell.length_b   1.000
_cell.length_c   1.000
_cell.angle_alpha   90.00
_cell.angle_beta   90.00
_cell.angle_gamma   90.00
#
_symmetry.space_group_name_H-M   'P 1'
#
loop_
_entity.id
_entity.type
_entity.pdbx_description
1 polymer ?
#
loop_
_entity_poly.entity_id
_entity_poly.type
_entity_poly.pdbx_seq_one_letter_code
_entity_poly.pdbx_strand_id
1 'polypeptide(L)'
;MVFDHIGGNPIILRYDYENRYSGLELLKMTNLIELIENRFGTETDVSQNVKTTSLTGDVLARRSFRRYLEREVPENLRNLLLACAQSASSKSDLQQYSIIDIQEQSTKDELAELSGSPFMIEAPVVLIFCGDTHRGQRISELRGLPYAQNTLENFMNAAVDAALAMQTYILAAESHGLGCCPVSHVRNDLEQIRDLLHLPEG
;
A
#
# COMPACT_ATOMS: atom_id res chain seq x y z
N MET A 1 10.20 -10.66 5.90
CA MET A 1 11.48 -11.26 6.33
C MET A 1 11.38 -12.71 5.93
N VAL A 2 12.04 -13.12 4.83
CA VAL A 2 12.12 -14.53 4.45
C VAL A 2 13.50 -14.97 4.89
N PHE A 3 13.55 -15.98 5.77
CA PHE A 3 14.79 -16.57 6.24
C PHE A 3 15.27 -17.60 5.22
N ASP A 4 16.56 -17.51 4.92
CA ASP A 4 17.29 -18.36 3.99
C ASP A 4 17.73 -19.66 4.69
N HIS A 5 17.55 -20.78 4.01
CA HIS A 5 18.31 -22.00 4.24
C HIS A 5 18.79 -22.46 2.87
N ILE A 6 19.98 -22.01 2.46
CA ILE A 6 21.16 -22.85 2.18
C ILE A 6 22.37 -21.92 1.93
N GLY A 7 23.34 -21.93 2.86
CA GLY A 7 24.78 -22.03 2.59
C GLY A 7 25.52 -21.06 1.65
N GLY A 8 24.94 -19.96 1.18
CA GLY A 8 25.64 -18.91 0.44
C GLY A 8 25.82 -17.68 1.31
N ASN A 9 27.01 -17.07 1.32
CA ASN A 9 27.20 -15.76 1.96
C ASN A 9 26.08 -14.81 1.49
N PRO A 10 25.34 -14.15 2.40
CA PRO A 10 24.34 -13.19 1.97
C PRO A 10 25.10 -12.09 1.24
N ILE A 11 24.84 -11.94 -0.06
CA ILE A 11 25.15 -10.69 -0.75
C ILE A 11 24.20 -9.67 -0.14
N ILE A 12 24.59 -9.15 1.01
CA ILE A 12 24.08 -7.90 1.54
C ILE A 12 24.55 -6.88 0.52
N LEU A 13 23.72 -6.60 -0.49
CA LEU A 13 23.83 -5.38 -1.26
C LEU A 13 23.70 -4.26 -0.23
N ARG A 14 24.85 -3.78 0.26
CA ARG A 14 24.97 -2.51 0.97
C ARG A 14 24.45 -1.47 -0.01
N TYR A 15 23.19 -1.08 0.16
CA TYR A 15 22.66 0.08 -0.51
C TYR A 15 23.47 1.26 0.02
N ASP A 16 24.36 1.76 -0.82
CA ASP A 16 25.19 2.92 -0.54
C ASP A 16 24.28 4.13 -0.35
N TYR A 17 24.14 4.57 0.90
CA TYR A 17 23.33 5.73 1.28
C TYR A 17 23.91 7.04 0.73
N GLU A 18 25.16 7.06 0.25
CA GLU A 18 25.84 8.28 -0.15
C GLU A 18 25.67 8.62 -1.64
N ASN A 19 25.33 7.64 -2.48
CA ASN A 19 25.05 7.90 -3.89
C ASN A 19 23.55 8.14 -4.11
N ARG A 20 23.17 9.42 -4.12
CA ARG A 20 21.83 9.92 -4.46
C ARG A 20 21.49 9.69 -5.95
N TYR A 21 21.44 8.44 -6.40
CA TYR A 21 20.68 8.13 -7.60
C TYR A 21 19.21 8.18 -7.20
N SER A 22 18.47 9.14 -7.74
CA SER A 22 17.01 9.10 -7.66
C SER A 22 16.55 7.71 -8.14
N GLY A 23 15.56 7.08 -7.48
CA GLY A 23 15.08 5.76 -7.89
C GLY A 23 14.69 5.67 -9.37
N LEU A 24 14.42 6.82 -9.99
CA LEU A 24 14.17 7.04 -11.42
C LEU A 24 15.36 6.78 -12.36
N GLU A 25 16.61 6.97 -11.92
CA GLU A 25 17.79 6.73 -12.79
C GLU A 25 18.17 5.25 -12.84
N LEU A 26 18.01 4.52 -11.73
CA LEU A 26 18.18 3.06 -11.70
C LEU A 26 17.13 2.35 -12.58
N LEU A 27 15.88 2.83 -12.57
CA LEU A 27 14.75 2.29 -13.35
C LEU A 27 14.93 2.42 -14.87
N LYS A 28 15.73 3.38 -15.36
CA LYS A 28 15.97 3.56 -16.79
C LYS A 28 16.97 2.57 -17.39
N MET A 29 17.70 1.82 -16.56
CA MET A 29 18.79 0.94 -17.00
C MET A 29 18.64 -0.51 -16.54
N THR A 30 17.53 -0.88 -15.90
CA THR A 30 17.43 -2.23 -15.31
C THR A 30 16.91 -3.26 -16.30
N ASN A 31 17.72 -4.28 -16.53
CA ASN A 31 17.32 -5.48 -17.26
C ASN A 31 16.22 -6.22 -16.46
N LEU A 32 15.14 -6.64 -17.10
CA LEU A 32 14.05 -7.39 -16.47
C LEU A 32 14.56 -8.66 -15.76
N ILE A 33 15.51 -9.35 -16.41
CA ILE A 33 16.16 -10.53 -15.85
C ILE A 33 16.84 -10.17 -14.54
N GLU A 34 17.63 -9.10 -14.52
CA GLU A 34 18.31 -8.63 -13.32
C GLU A 34 17.32 -8.24 -12.21
N LEU A 35 16.20 -7.60 -12.53
CA LEU A 35 15.16 -7.28 -11.53
C LEU A 35 14.54 -8.53 -10.91
N ILE A 36 14.27 -9.55 -11.72
CA ILE A 36 13.70 -10.83 -11.27
C ILE A 36 14.73 -11.60 -10.43
N GLU A 37 15.95 -11.74 -10.93
CA GLU A 37 17.03 -12.46 -10.26
C GLU A 37 17.41 -11.79 -8.94
N ASN A 38 17.53 -10.46 -8.90
CA ASN A 38 17.78 -9.72 -7.65
C ASN A 38 16.63 -9.86 -6.65
N ARG A 39 15.38 -10.03 -7.12
CA ARG A 39 14.20 -10.18 -6.26
C ARG A 39 14.10 -11.59 -5.65
N PHE A 40 14.33 -12.62 -6.45
CA PHE A 40 14.11 -14.01 -6.05
C PHE A 40 15.39 -14.77 -5.67
N GLY A 41 16.56 -14.21 -5.98
CA GLY A 41 17.87 -14.82 -5.69
C GLY A 41 18.22 -16.01 -6.57
N THR A 42 17.52 -16.20 -7.69
CA THR A 42 17.71 -17.34 -8.61
C THR A 42 17.63 -16.86 -10.05
N GLU A 43 18.38 -17.52 -10.94
CA GLU A 43 18.29 -17.32 -12.39
C GLU A 43 16.84 -17.46 -12.90
N THR A 44 16.47 -16.66 -13.90
CA THR A 44 15.13 -16.71 -14.50
C THR A 44 15.14 -17.26 -15.92
N ASP A 45 14.09 -18.01 -16.28
CA ASP A 45 13.82 -18.48 -17.64
C ASP A 45 13.03 -17.48 -18.49
N VAL A 46 12.69 -16.31 -17.93
CA VAL A 46 11.96 -15.25 -18.63
C VAL A 46 12.80 -14.76 -19.82
N SER A 47 12.28 -14.99 -21.02
CA SER A 47 12.95 -14.60 -22.26
C SER A 47 13.11 -13.09 -22.37
N GLN A 48 14.29 -12.64 -22.82
CA GLN A 48 14.53 -11.24 -23.20
C GLN A 48 13.60 -10.75 -24.33
N ASN A 49 12.94 -11.66 -25.06
CA ASN A 49 12.04 -11.32 -26.16
C ASN A 49 10.59 -11.04 -25.70
N VAL A 50 10.28 -11.15 -24.40
CA VAL A 50 8.97 -10.76 -23.87
C VAL A 50 8.82 -9.24 -23.98
N LYS A 51 7.76 -8.78 -24.67
CA LYS A 51 7.43 -7.35 -24.70
C LYS A 51 7.01 -6.90 -23.31
N THR A 52 7.71 -5.91 -22.76
CA THR A 52 7.40 -5.34 -21.44
C THR A 52 6.95 -3.89 -21.55
N THR A 53 6.33 -3.41 -20.47
CA THR A 53 6.01 -1.99 -20.28
C THR A 53 6.84 -1.44 -19.12
N SER A 54 6.92 -0.12 -18.97
CA SER A 54 7.57 0.50 -17.81
C SER A 54 6.96 0.01 -16.49
N LEU A 55 5.64 -0.17 -16.45
CA LEU A 55 4.91 -0.67 -15.28
C LEU A 55 5.41 -2.06 -14.82
N THR A 56 5.78 -2.94 -15.75
CA THR A 56 6.32 -4.26 -15.41
C THR A 56 7.62 -4.14 -14.61
N GLY A 57 8.50 -3.23 -15.03
CA GLY A 57 9.73 -2.92 -14.31
C GLY A 57 9.45 -2.31 -12.94
N ASP A 58 8.52 -1.36 -12.85
CA ASP A 58 8.14 -0.70 -11.60
C ASP A 58 7.61 -1.71 -10.55
N VAL A 59 6.72 -2.61 -10.98
CA VAL A 59 6.18 -3.69 -10.12
C VAL A 59 7.30 -4.60 -9.62
N LEU A 60 8.25 -4.98 -10.48
CA LEU A 60 9.38 -5.83 -10.10
C LEU A 60 10.41 -5.10 -9.23
N ALA A 61 10.54 -3.79 -9.34
CA ALA A 61 11.47 -2.97 -8.55
C ALA A 61 10.91 -2.53 -7.19
N ARG A 62 9.59 -2.71 -6.97
CA ARG A 62 8.89 -2.28 -5.75
C ARG A 62 9.54 -2.80 -4.47
N ARG A 63 9.64 -1.94 -3.44
CA ARG A 63 10.09 -2.33 -2.10
C ARG A 63 9.46 -1.43 -1.05
N SER A 64 9.46 -1.89 0.20
CA SER A 64 8.94 -1.07 1.30
C SER A 64 9.97 -0.04 1.73
N PHE A 65 9.58 1.23 1.74
CA PHE A 65 10.40 2.34 2.25
C PHE A 65 9.92 2.72 3.64
N ARG A 66 10.83 2.87 4.60
CA ARG A 66 10.51 3.20 6.01
C ARG A 66 11.34 4.37 6.55
N ARG A 67 11.83 5.19 5.63
CA ARG A 67 12.58 6.43 5.89
C ARG A 67 12.12 7.41 4.84
N TYR A 68 11.68 8.57 5.30
CA TYR A 68 11.05 9.56 4.45
C TYR A 68 11.80 10.89 4.56
N LEU A 69 11.78 11.65 3.48
CA LEU A 69 12.26 13.03 3.52
C LEU A 69 11.17 13.91 4.15
N GLU A 70 11.58 14.98 4.81
CA GLU A 70 10.71 16.07 5.24
C GLU A 70 10.28 16.93 4.04
N ARG A 71 9.68 16.28 3.04
CA ARG A 71 9.14 16.89 1.83
C ARG A 71 7.69 16.49 1.71
N GLU A 72 6.81 17.48 1.74
CA GLU A 72 5.38 17.26 1.56
C GLU A 72 5.05 16.65 0.18
N VAL A 73 3.97 15.89 0.14
CA VAL A 73 3.36 15.42 -1.10
C VAL A 73 2.30 16.45 -1.52
N PRO A 74 2.42 17.10 -2.68
CA PRO A 74 1.45 18.10 -3.13
C PRO A 74 0.01 17.57 -3.11
N GLU A 75 -0.94 18.39 -2.66
CA GLU A 75 -2.35 17.99 -2.54
C GLU A 75 -2.95 17.51 -3.87
N ASN A 76 -2.63 18.16 -4.98
CA ASN A 76 -3.08 17.75 -6.31
C ASN A 76 -2.56 16.35 -6.69
N LEU A 77 -1.32 16.01 -6.30
CA LEU A 77 -0.79 14.66 -6.49
C LEU A 77 -1.49 13.67 -5.55
N ARG A 78 -1.72 14.02 -4.28
CA ARG A 78 -2.49 13.16 -3.35
C ARG A 78 -3.87 12.82 -3.90
N ASN A 79 -4.60 13.83 -4.39
CA ASN A 79 -5.93 13.66 -4.99
C ASN A 79 -5.89 12.77 -6.23
N LEU A 80 -4.88 12.94 -7.10
CA LEU A 80 -4.67 12.06 -8.25
C LEU A 80 -4.45 10.60 -7.80
N LEU A 81 -3.60 10.37 -6.80
CA LEU A 81 -3.30 9.03 -6.31
C LEU A 81 -4.52 8.37 -5.65
N LEU A 82 -5.34 9.13 -4.93
CA LEU A 82 -6.61 8.67 -4.40
C LEU A 82 -7.61 8.31 -5.50
N ALA A 83 -7.64 9.06 -6.61
CA ALA A 83 -8.44 8.70 -7.78
C ALA A 83 -7.95 7.41 -8.44
N CYS A 84 -6.62 7.19 -8.51
CA CYS A 84 -6.06 5.92 -8.95
C CYS A 84 -6.49 4.77 -8.05
N ALA A 85 -6.41 4.92 -6.72
CA ALA A 85 -6.87 3.93 -5.76
C ALA A 85 -8.35 3.56 -6.00
N GLN A 86 -9.18 4.56 -6.24
CA GLN A 86 -10.61 4.39 -6.48
C GLN A 86 -10.96 3.75 -7.83
N SER A 87 -9.99 3.68 -8.74
CA SER A 87 -10.13 3.04 -10.04
C SER A 87 -9.83 1.53 -10.00
N ALA A 88 -9.50 0.98 -8.82
CA ALA A 88 -9.30 -0.45 -8.65
C ALA A 88 -10.60 -1.23 -8.90
N SER A 89 -10.47 -2.45 -9.43
CA SER A 89 -11.59 -3.39 -9.51
C SER A 89 -12.18 -3.61 -8.11
N SER A 90 -13.51 -3.67 -8.02
CA SER A 90 -14.22 -3.97 -6.78
C SER A 90 -15.33 -4.99 -7.03
N LYS A 91 -15.64 -5.81 -6.01
CA LYS A 91 -16.66 -6.84 -6.12
C LYS A 91 -18.02 -6.20 -6.46
N SER A 92 -18.59 -6.59 -7.59
CA SER A 92 -19.89 -6.10 -8.08
C SER A 92 -20.03 -4.57 -8.12
N ASP A 93 -18.92 -3.84 -8.24
CA ASP A 93 -18.87 -2.37 -8.14
C ASP A 93 -19.45 -1.81 -6.82
N LEU A 94 -19.39 -2.60 -5.74
CA LEU A 94 -19.86 -2.17 -4.42
C LEU A 94 -18.88 -1.24 -3.71
N GLN A 95 -17.61 -1.24 -4.15
CA GLN A 95 -16.55 -0.37 -3.64
C GLN A 95 -16.48 -0.43 -2.10
N GLN A 96 -16.39 -1.63 -1.54
CA GLN A 96 -16.60 -1.89 -0.11
C GLN A 96 -15.38 -1.52 0.75
N TYR A 97 -14.89 -0.31 0.58
CA TYR A 97 -13.74 0.24 1.29
C TYR A 97 -13.89 1.74 1.51
N SER A 98 -13.13 2.24 2.47
CA SER A 98 -12.91 3.66 2.72
C SER A 98 -11.42 3.92 2.89
N ILE A 99 -10.96 5.10 2.46
CA ILE A 99 -9.57 5.55 2.60
C ILE A 99 -9.59 6.79 3.48
N ILE A 100 -8.93 6.71 4.63
CA ILE A 100 -8.82 7.81 5.58
C ILE A 100 -7.45 8.42 5.44
N ASP A 101 -7.40 9.70 5.09
CA ASP A 101 -6.17 10.46 4.92
C ASP A 101 -5.84 11.28 6.16
N ILE A 102 -4.84 10.83 6.92
CA ILE A 102 -4.48 11.40 8.22
C ILE A 102 -3.67 12.68 8.03
N GLN A 103 -4.32 13.84 8.26
CA GLN A 103 -3.69 15.16 8.14
C GLN A 103 -2.95 15.57 9.41
N GLU A 104 -3.56 15.32 10.58
CA GLU A 104 -3.06 15.81 11.86
C GLU A 104 -1.85 15.01 12.35
N GLN A 105 -0.76 15.70 12.68
CA GLN A 105 0.47 15.06 13.15
C GLN A 105 0.23 14.28 14.46
N SER A 106 -0.57 14.83 15.38
CA SER A 106 -0.89 14.14 16.64
C SER A 106 -1.55 12.78 16.43
N THR A 107 -2.41 12.67 15.40
CA THR A 107 -3.03 11.38 15.04
C THR A 107 -2.01 10.41 14.43
N LYS A 108 -1.04 10.90 13.65
CA LYS A 108 0.06 10.06 13.13
C LYS A 108 0.94 9.54 14.27
N ASP A 109 1.22 10.38 15.25
CA ASP A 109 2.03 10.03 16.42
C ASP A 109 1.37 8.92 17.23
N GLU A 110 0.07 9.06 17.52
CA GLU A 110 -0.71 8.04 18.26
C GLU A 110 -0.85 6.75 17.45
N LEU A 111 -1.10 6.83 16.13
CA LEU A 111 -1.10 5.65 15.25
C LEU A 111 0.25 4.94 15.25
N ALA A 112 1.35 5.68 15.24
CA ALA A 112 2.70 5.09 15.25
C ALA A 112 3.00 4.39 16.57
N GLU A 113 2.54 4.93 17.70
CA GLU A 113 2.62 4.30 19.02
C GLU A 113 1.79 3.01 19.08
N LEU A 114 0.48 3.08 18.78
CA LEU A 114 -0.44 1.94 18.81
C LEU A 114 0.00 0.79 17.89
N SER A 115 0.59 1.12 16.74
CA SER A 115 1.06 0.14 15.77
C SER A 115 2.54 -0.26 15.93
N GLY A 116 3.26 0.29 16.91
CA GLY A 116 4.69 0.03 17.10
C GLY A 116 5.54 0.31 15.85
N SER A 117 5.14 1.31 15.05
CA SER A 117 5.69 1.59 13.71
C SER A 117 6.14 3.06 13.63
N PRO A 118 7.27 3.42 14.27
CA PRO A 118 7.68 4.82 14.46
C PRO A 118 7.97 5.57 13.15
N PHE A 119 8.29 4.85 12.08
CA PHE A 119 8.52 5.46 10.76
C PHE A 119 7.28 6.17 10.17
N MET A 120 6.07 5.91 10.69
CA MET A 120 4.86 6.64 10.27
C MET A 120 4.86 8.11 10.70
N ILE A 121 5.57 8.44 11.79
CA ILE A 121 5.69 9.82 12.29
C ILE A 121 6.35 10.73 11.24
N GLU A 122 7.40 10.22 10.59
CA GLU A 122 8.16 10.94 9.56
C GLU A 122 7.47 10.91 8.18
N ALA A 123 6.42 10.11 8.01
CA ALA A 123 5.76 9.97 6.71
C ALA A 123 4.90 11.22 6.41
N PRO A 124 5.13 11.91 5.27
CA PRO A 124 4.32 13.09 4.93
C PRO A 124 2.85 12.74 4.69
N VAL A 125 2.56 11.50 4.29
CA VAL A 125 1.20 10.98 4.07
C VAL A 125 1.05 9.65 4.81
N VAL A 126 -0.01 9.54 5.62
CA VAL A 126 -0.43 8.30 6.27
C VAL A 126 -1.88 8.04 5.88
N LEU A 127 -2.12 6.89 5.25
CA LEU A 127 -3.46 6.47 4.82
C LEU A 127 -3.88 5.21 5.57
N ILE A 128 -5.13 5.16 6.00
CA ILE A 128 -5.76 3.94 6.53
C ILE A 128 -6.79 3.44 5.51
N PHE A 129 -6.56 2.22 5.01
CA PHE A 129 -7.48 1.53 4.12
C PHE A 129 -8.35 0.59 4.93
N CYS A 130 -9.66 0.87 4.99
CA CYS A 130 -10.64 0.08 5.71
C CYS A 130 -11.49 -0.72 4.73
N GLY A 131 -11.80 -1.97 5.05
CA GLY A 131 -13.02 -2.58 4.51
C GLY A 131 -14.22 -1.83 5.11
N ASP A 132 -15.15 -1.40 4.27
CA ASP A 132 -16.30 -0.57 4.66
C ASP A 132 -17.59 -1.23 4.19
N THR A 133 -18.33 -1.76 5.16
CA THR A 133 -19.69 -2.28 4.92
C THR A 133 -20.76 -1.31 5.38
N HIS A 134 -20.39 -0.30 6.18
CA HIS A 134 -21.25 0.78 6.65
C HIS A 134 -21.98 1.47 5.50
N ARG A 135 -21.30 1.74 4.38
CA ARG A 135 -21.93 2.36 3.19
C ARG A 135 -23.12 1.54 2.67
N GLY A 136 -22.95 0.22 2.57
CA GLY A 136 -24.01 -0.69 2.10
C GLY A 136 -25.19 -0.77 3.07
N GLN A 137 -24.90 -0.76 4.37
CA GLN A 137 -25.91 -0.71 5.43
C GLN A 137 -26.73 0.58 5.34
N ARG A 138 -26.05 1.73 5.22
CA ARG A 138 -26.69 3.04 5.12
C ARG A 138 -27.56 3.17 3.87
N ILE A 139 -27.11 2.66 2.73
CA ILE A 139 -27.91 2.62 1.49
C ILE A 139 -29.18 1.78 1.68
N SER A 140 -29.08 0.65 2.38
CA SER A 140 -30.23 -0.23 2.63
C SER A 140 -31.25 0.45 3.54
N GLU A 141 -30.78 1.08 4.63
CA GLU A 141 -31.60 1.88 5.54
C GLU A 141 -32.35 3.01 4.81
N LEU A 142 -31.62 3.80 4.01
CA LEU A 142 -32.19 4.89 3.21
C LEU A 142 -33.26 4.42 2.21
N ARG A 143 -33.18 3.15 1.78
CA ARG A 143 -34.15 2.53 0.87
C ARG A 143 -35.26 1.76 1.59
N GLY A 144 -35.24 1.71 2.93
CA GLY A 144 -36.18 0.92 3.73
C GLY A 144 -36.07 -0.59 3.49
N LEU A 145 -34.88 -1.06 3.10
CA LEU A 145 -34.60 -2.47 2.83
C LEU A 145 -33.72 -3.08 3.93
N PRO A 146 -33.89 -4.37 4.26
CA PRO A 146 -33.00 -5.05 5.20
C PRO A 146 -31.60 -5.21 4.59
N TYR A 147 -30.56 -5.03 5.42
CA TYR A 147 -29.19 -5.34 5.04
C TYR A 147 -28.86 -6.81 5.28
N ALA A 148 -28.91 -7.63 4.23
CA ALA A 148 -28.66 -9.08 4.32
C ALA A 148 -27.17 -9.47 4.23
N GLN A 149 -26.30 -8.53 3.82
CA GLN A 149 -24.88 -8.79 3.51
C GLN A 149 -23.98 -8.66 4.74
N ASN A 150 -24.35 -9.28 5.86
CA ASN A 150 -23.51 -9.34 7.07
C ASN A 150 -22.96 -10.76 7.28
N THR A 151 -22.10 -11.19 6.35
CA THR A 151 -21.57 -12.56 6.27
C THR A 151 -20.05 -12.53 6.18
N LEU A 152 -19.41 -13.67 6.43
CA LEU A 152 -17.96 -13.84 6.21
C LEU A 152 -17.56 -13.51 4.77
N GLU A 153 -18.41 -13.85 3.80
CA GLU A 153 -18.18 -13.49 2.39
C GLU A 153 -18.12 -11.98 2.20
N ASN A 154 -19.02 -11.23 2.85
CA ASN A 154 -19.02 -9.77 2.78
C ASN A 154 -17.78 -9.15 3.43
N PHE A 155 -17.32 -9.71 4.56
CA PHE A 155 -16.04 -9.33 5.17
C PHE A 155 -14.86 -9.55 4.20
N MET A 156 -14.81 -10.72 3.56
CA MET A 156 -13.74 -11.03 2.59
C MET A 156 -13.78 -10.08 1.38
N ASN A 157 -14.98 -9.79 0.86
CA ASN A 157 -15.14 -8.83 -0.24
C ASN A 157 -14.62 -7.44 0.14
N ALA A 158 -15.00 -6.92 1.31
CA ALA A 158 -14.55 -5.62 1.79
C ALA A 158 -13.03 -5.57 2.03
N ALA A 159 -12.47 -6.61 2.64
CA ALA A 159 -11.03 -6.71 2.87
C ALA A 159 -10.23 -6.77 1.56
N VAL A 160 -10.72 -7.51 0.56
CA VAL A 160 -10.09 -7.62 -0.75
C VAL A 160 -10.21 -6.31 -1.53
N ASP A 161 -11.38 -5.69 -1.55
CA ASP A 161 -11.58 -4.39 -2.21
C ASP A 161 -10.63 -3.32 -1.64
N ALA A 162 -10.50 -3.24 -0.30
CA ALA A 162 -9.57 -2.33 0.35
C ALA A 162 -8.11 -2.63 0.00
N ALA A 163 -7.73 -3.91 -0.08
CA ALA A 163 -6.38 -4.32 -0.47
C ALA A 163 -6.07 -4.00 -1.94
N LEU A 164 -7.04 -4.15 -2.85
CA LEU A 164 -6.91 -3.79 -4.26
C LEU A 164 -6.75 -2.27 -4.44
N ALA A 165 -7.55 -1.48 -3.72
CA ALA A 165 -7.42 -0.03 -3.69
C ALA A 165 -6.04 0.40 -3.17
N MET A 166 -5.58 -0.18 -2.05
CA MET A 166 -4.26 0.08 -1.47
C MET A 166 -3.13 -0.27 -2.44
N GLN A 167 -3.16 -1.45 -3.07
CA GLN A 167 -2.11 -1.85 -4.01
C GLN A 167 -2.10 -0.96 -5.26
N THR A 168 -3.27 -0.56 -5.75
CA THR A 168 -3.38 0.39 -6.87
C THR A 168 -2.80 1.76 -6.50
N TYR A 169 -3.09 2.28 -5.29
CA TYR A 169 -2.48 3.51 -4.77
C TYR A 169 -0.96 3.41 -4.74
N ILE A 170 -0.42 2.30 -4.21
CA ILE A 170 1.02 2.08 -4.07
C ILE A 170 1.73 2.13 -5.41
N LEU A 171 1.20 1.43 -6.42
CA LEU A 171 1.81 1.41 -7.76
C LEU A 171 1.77 2.79 -8.40
N ALA A 172 0.66 3.51 -8.27
CA ALA A 172 0.55 4.88 -8.75
C ALA A 172 1.58 5.79 -8.04
N ALA A 173 1.65 5.74 -6.71
CA ALA A 173 2.56 6.55 -5.91
C ALA A 173 4.04 6.28 -6.26
N GLU A 174 4.42 5.01 -6.41
CA GLU A 174 5.77 4.61 -6.78
C GLU A 174 6.13 5.03 -8.22
N SER A 175 5.16 5.02 -9.15
CA SER A 175 5.36 5.55 -10.52
C SER A 175 5.63 7.06 -10.54
N HIS A 176 5.20 7.79 -9.50
CA HIS A 176 5.50 9.20 -9.27
C HIS A 176 6.74 9.43 -8.39
N GLY A 177 7.52 8.37 -8.11
CA GLY A 177 8.77 8.44 -7.36
C GLY A 177 8.61 8.53 -5.85
N LEU A 178 7.42 8.23 -5.30
CA LEU A 178 7.18 8.15 -3.86
C LEU A 178 7.52 6.74 -3.34
N GLY A 179 8.09 6.65 -2.13
CA GLY A 179 8.28 5.37 -1.45
C GLY A 179 7.06 5.00 -0.61
N CYS A 180 6.58 3.75 -0.69
CA CYS A 180 5.42 3.28 0.07
C CYS A 180 5.76 2.10 1.00
N CYS A 181 5.06 1.98 2.13
CA CYS A 181 5.13 0.81 3.01
C CYS A 181 3.75 0.49 3.60
N PRO A 182 3.10 -0.61 3.17
CA PRO A 182 1.92 -1.14 3.87
C PRO A 182 2.27 -1.50 5.31
N VAL A 183 1.42 -1.12 6.25
CA VAL A 183 1.62 -1.39 7.68
C VAL A 183 0.48 -2.28 8.19
N SER A 184 0.80 -3.53 8.53
CA SER A 184 -0.18 -4.46 9.11
C SER A 184 -0.42 -4.25 10.59
N HIS A 185 0.54 -3.66 11.30
CA HIS A 185 0.50 -3.53 12.77
C HIS A 185 -0.61 -2.61 13.28
N VAL A 186 -1.26 -1.83 12.41
CA VAL A 186 -2.52 -1.13 12.72
C VAL A 186 -3.64 -2.11 13.14
N ARG A 187 -3.47 -3.42 12.94
CA ARG A 187 -4.40 -4.44 13.41
C ARG A 187 -4.10 -4.99 14.81
N ASN A 188 -2.99 -4.59 15.41
CA ASN A 188 -2.62 -5.07 16.75
C ASN A 188 -3.53 -4.50 17.83
N ASP A 189 -4.06 -3.29 17.63
CA ASP A 189 -4.96 -2.62 18.56
C ASP A 189 -6.13 -1.94 17.82
N LEU A 190 -6.98 -2.78 17.20
CA LEU A 190 -8.09 -2.30 16.38
C LEU A 190 -9.13 -1.50 17.15
N GLU A 191 -9.35 -1.80 18.43
CA GLU A 191 -10.33 -1.08 19.25
C GLU A 191 -9.88 0.36 19.49
N GLN A 192 -8.63 0.56 19.92
CA GLN A 192 -8.10 1.92 20.11
C GLN A 192 -8.00 2.68 18.79
N ILE A 193 -7.62 2.02 17.70
CA ILE A 193 -7.55 2.66 16.38
C ILE A 193 -8.94 3.03 15.86
N ARG A 194 -9.96 2.19 16.10
CA ARG A 194 -11.35 2.51 15.78
C ARG A 194 -11.79 3.77 16.51
N ASP A 195 -11.49 3.85 17.80
CA ASP A 195 -11.91 4.96 18.66
C ASP A 195 -11.18 6.27 18.29
N LEU A 196 -9.86 6.18 18.06
CA LEU A 196 -9.01 7.29 17.59
C LEU A 196 -9.51 7.88 16.27
N LEU A 197 -9.91 7.02 15.33
CA LEU A 197 -10.38 7.44 14.00
C LEU A 197 -11.90 7.64 13.93
N HIS A 198 -12.60 7.47 15.05
CA HIS A 198 -14.05 7.57 15.15
C HIS A 198 -14.80 6.72 14.10
N LEU A 199 -14.31 5.51 13.86
CA LEU A 199 -14.91 4.64 12.83
C LEU A 199 -16.30 4.16 13.28
N PRO A 200 -17.32 4.22 12.41
CA PRO A 200 -18.63 3.68 12.72
C PRO A 200 -18.62 2.15 12.69
N GLU A 201 -19.72 1.53 13.13
CA GLU A 201 -19.95 0.11 12.86
C GLU A 201 -20.12 -0.13 11.35
N GLY A 202 -19.47 -1.17 10.82
CA GLY A 202 -19.66 -1.68 9.46
C GLY A 202 -18.47 -1.52 8.53
#